data_AF-A0A519NYX9-F1
#
_entry.id   AF-A0A519NYX9-F1
#
_cell.length_a   1.000
_cell.length_b   1.000
_cell.length_c   1.000
_cell.angle_alpha   90.00
_cell.angle_beta   90.00
_cell.angle_gamma   90.00
#
_symmetry.space_group_name_H-M   'P 1'
#
loop_
_entity.id
_entity.type
_entity.pdbx_description
1 polymer ?
#
loop_
_entity_poly.entity_id
_entity_poly.type
_entity_poly.pdbx_seq_one_letter_code
_entity_poly.pdbx_strand_id
1 'polypeptide(L)' 'MALDLETREQLIDTVRRFVTERLRPLEAQVSEDDAIPGEVIEEMKGLGLFGLSIPEEY' A
#
# COMPACT_ATOMS: atom_id res chain seq x y z
N MET A 1 10.22 -13.75 -14.06
CA MET A 1 10.95 -13.58 -12.77
C MET A 1 10.20 -12.53 -11.97
N ALA A 2 10.34 -12.54 -10.65
CA ALA A 2 9.86 -11.48 -9.78
C ALA A 2 10.06 -10.11 -10.44
N LEU A 3 8.95 -9.40 -10.72
CA LEU A 3 8.82 -8.07 -11.32
C LEU A 3 9.98 -7.67 -12.25
N ASP A 4 9.79 -7.80 -13.57
CA ASP A 4 10.68 -7.12 -14.52
C ASP A 4 10.78 -5.62 -14.18
N LEU A 5 11.87 -4.98 -14.62
CA LEU A 5 12.20 -3.62 -14.18
C LEU A 5 11.08 -2.62 -14.45
N GLU A 6 10.38 -2.74 -15.58
CA GLU A 6 9.28 -1.85 -15.96
C GLU A 6 8.07 -2.04 -15.05
N THR A 7 7.67 -3.29 -14.79
CA THR A 7 6.56 -3.60 -13.87
C THR A 7 6.89 -3.16 -12.43
N ARG A 8 8.14 -3.27 -12.00
CA ARG A 8 8.59 -2.77 -10.69
C ARG A 8 8.49 -1.26 -10.58
N GLU A 9 8.91 -0.52 -11.61
CA GLU A 9 8.82 0.94 -11.61
C GLU A 9 7.36 1.42 -11.58
N GLN A 10 6.47 0.75 -12.30
CA GLN A 10 5.03 1.03 -12.24
C GLN A 10 4.46 0.82 -10.84
N LEU A 11 4.80 -0.32 -10.20
CA LEU A 11 4.38 -0.58 -8.81
C LEU A 11 4.86 0.52 -7.86
N ILE A 12 6.13 0.92 -7.97
CA ILE A 12 6.70 1.98 -7.12
C ILE A 12 5.96 3.31 -7.35
N ASP A 13 5.64 3.66 -8.60
CA ASP A 13 4.91 4.90 -8.91
C ASP A 13 3.50 4.87 -8.32
N THR A 14 2.77 3.76 -8.46
CA THR A 14 1.45 3.57 -7.85
C THR A 14 1.50 3.72 -6.34
N VAL A 15 2.46 3.06 -5.68
CA VAL A 15 2.62 3.16 -4.21
C VAL A 15 2.96 4.58 -3.79
N ARG A 16 3.83 5.30 -4.52
CA ARG A 16 4.16 6.70 -4.21
C ARG A 16 2.95 7.63 -4.28
N ARG A 17 2.09 7.46 -5.28
CA ARG A 17 0.83 8.22 -5.39
C ARG A 17 -0.09 7.90 -4.24
N PHE A 18 -0.30 6.62 -3.95
CA PHE A 18 -1.14 6.18 -2.83
C PHE A 18 -0.67 6.76 -1.47
N VAL A 19 0.64 6.72 -1.19
CA VAL A 19 1.21 7.33 0.02
C VAL A 19 0.95 8.84 0.05
N THR A 20 1.12 9.52 -1.09
CA THR A 20 1.01 10.98 -1.17
C THR A 20 -0.43 11.47 -1.02
N GLU A 21 -1.36 10.81 -1.70
CA GLU A 21 -2.74 11.28 -1.85
C GLU A 21 -3.67 10.69 -0.80
N ARG A 22 -3.39 9.48 -0.28
CA ARG A 22 -4.22 8.82 0.73
C ARG A 22 -3.60 8.75 2.12
N LEU A 23 -2.35 8.31 2.25
CA LEU A 23 -1.77 8.07 3.57
C LEU A 23 -1.34 9.36 4.29
N ARG A 24 -0.61 10.26 3.60
CA ARG A 24 -0.13 11.51 4.21
C ARG A 24 -1.25 12.39 4.79
N PRO A 25 -2.41 12.58 4.13
CA PRO A 25 -3.51 13.36 4.71
C PRO A 25 -4.09 12.75 6.00
N LEU A 26 -3.97 11.44 6.19
CA LEU A 26 -4.51 10.73 7.35
C LEU A 26 -3.54 10.68 8.54
N GLU A 27 -2.31 11.17 8.38
CA GLU A 27 -1.26 11.08 9.41
C GLU A 27 -1.70 11.67 10.76
N ALA A 28 -2.34 12.84 10.75
CA ALA A 28 -2.85 13.49 11.96
C ALA A 28 -3.92 12.63 12.64
N GLN A 29 -4.89 12.13 11.87
CA GLN A 29 -5.96 11.27 12.38
C GLN A 29 -5.40 9.99 13.01
N VAL A 30 -4.46 9.31 12.33
CA VAL A 30 -3.84 8.09 12.86
C VAL A 30 -3.11 8.36 14.16
N SER A 31 -2.43 9.51 14.27
CA SER A 31 -1.75 9.91 15.51
C SER A 31 -2.72 10.22 16.65
N GLU A 32 -3.91 10.75 16.35
CA GLU A 32 -4.92 11.08 17.36
C GLU A 32 -5.70 9.83 17.81
N ASP A 33 -6.05 8.97 16.87
CA ASP A 33 -6.87 7.78 17.10
C ASP A 33 -6.05 6.55 17.55
N ASP A 34 -4.72 6.63 17.49
CA ASP A 34 -3.77 5.51 17.67
C ASP A 34 -4.12 4.29 16.80
N ALA A 35 -4.75 4.54 15.65
CA ALA A 35 -5.34 3.52 14.80
C ALA A 35 -5.34 3.91 13.32
N ILE A 36 -5.08 2.93 12.45
CA ILE A 36 -5.23 3.11 11.00
C ILE A 36 -6.70 2.90 10.63
N PRO A 37 -7.32 3.82 9.87
CA PRO A 37 -8.69 3.64 9.40
C PRO A 37 -8.86 2.33 8.62
N GLY A 38 -9.90 1.56 8.93
CA GLY A 38 -10.14 0.26 8.29
C GLY A 38 -10.28 0.33 6.77
N GLU A 39 -10.82 1.43 6.24
CA GLU A 39 -10.90 1.68 4.80
C GLU A 39 -9.53 1.69 4.11
N VAL A 40 -8.50 2.25 4.76
CA VAL A 40 -7.14 2.31 4.22
C VAL A 40 -6.53 0.92 4.18
N ILE A 41 -6.79 0.11 5.20
CA ILE A 41 -6.32 -1.27 5.28
C ILE A 41 -6.93 -2.09 4.14
N GLU A 42 -8.24 -1.96 3.89
CA GLU A 42 -8.92 -2.64 2.79
C GLU A 42 -8.39 -2.17 1.42
N GLU A 43 -8.11 -0.88 1.26
CA GLU A 43 -7.52 -0.31 0.04
C GLU A 43 -6.11 -0.88 -0.21
N MET A 44 -5.27 -0.97 0.81
CA MET A 44 -3.94 -1.59 0.75
C MET A 44 -4.00 -3.08 0.40
N LYS A 45 -5.01 -3.82 0.89
CA LYS A 45 -5.25 -5.22 0.50
C LYS A 45 -5.67 -5.34 -0.95
N GLY A 46 -6.57 -4.48 -1.42
CA GLY A 46 -6.99 -4.44 -2.82
C GLY A 46 -5.85 -4.16 -3.79
N LEU A 47 -4.85 -3.38 -3.35
CA LEU A 47 -3.62 -3.11 -4.11
C LEU A 47 -2.60 -4.26 -4.05
N GLY A 48 -2.87 -5.34 -3.31
CA GLY A 48 -1.96 -6.47 -3.15
C GLY A 48 -0.67 -6.13 -2.39
N LEU A 49 -0.69 -5.10 -1.54
CA LEU A 49 0.49 -4.65 -0.80
C LEU A 49 0.83 -5.55 0.41
N PHE A 50 -0.08 -6.45 0.77
CA PHE A 50 0.14 -7.45 1.81
C PHE A 50 0.67 -8.73 1.19
N GLY A 51 1.76 -9.26 1.76
CA GLY A 51 2.30 -10.55 1.31
C GLY A 51 2.97 -10.51 -0.07
N LEU A 52 3.45 -9.35 -0.53
CA LEU A 52 4.13 -9.20 -1.83
C LEU A 52 5.28 -10.21 -2.07
N SER A 53 5.91 -10.70 -1.01
CA SER A 53 6.97 -11.72 -1.07
C SER A 53 6.52 -13.13 -0.70
N ILE A 54 5.24 -13.33 -0.41
CA ILE A 54 4.65 -14.60 -0.01
C ILE A 54 4.16 -15.30 -1.29
N PRO A 55 4.54 -16.57 -1.51
CA PRO A 55 4.01 -17.35 -2.62
C PRO A 55 2.48 -17.52 -2.50
N GLU A 56 1.76 -17.55 -3.62
CA GLU A 56 0.29 -17.65 -3.66
C GLU A 56 -0.30 -18.90 -2.99
N GLU A 57 0.53 -19.89 -2.67
CA GLU A 57 0.12 -21.13 -2.00
C GLU A 57 -0.13 -20.95 -0.48
N TYR A 58 0.19 -19.79 0.09
CA TYR A 58 0.05 -19.44 1.52
C TYR A 58 -0.77 -18.17 1.74
#